data_AF-A9L6N5-F1
#
_entry.id   AF-A9L6N5-F1
#
_cell.length_a   1.000
_cell.length_b   1.000
_cell.length_c   1.000
_cell.angle_alpha   90.00
_cell.angle_beta   90.00
_cell.angle_gamma   90.00
#
_symmetry.space_group_name_H-M   'P 1'
#
loop_
_entity.id
_entity.type
_entity.pdbx_description
1 polymer ?
#
loop_
_entity_poly.entity_id
_entity_poly.type
_entity_poly.pdbx_seq_one_letter_code
_entity_poly.pdbx_strand_id
1 'polypeptide(L)'
;MITINKVGNQLHSISVESLSNGQDTTISSAKGISIDEAKSKILTSARMFEAGSSINILNKPGNVGIVIDDKSKKLAKVLEKLEKHGGEKLDNGEYKYKVIFNNSVISIKELFDKQFGQMSQDSDQIGRQPLNSKESINKWLVAQLKSATGDLNHSGMLTKIKALSVFGTTVWQLMNPPEGNNGSVSQKAKQYSMSVEQNKATLAEFVLSDICSFSSATLGKETFSHLFSEFSAKTRTKTFDDPLTRARSERMPMVENDRGGYEVVNGEYEDANTYGLGFGQVIQKVHEGNPQQQLKLDAALNGNKNINGIKRENAPIQDLNRPYMMSEDEMKSIPNSYQSLGLDKEIKKHYLNHGTGINRWQPFGMYAADSASRGVPFAGAQSGGTCDILLASTLLSGKSLYSNENDVIPLTIGIAAFMNYGGYHTFNEVIPIGEAMSKNKPFVPSNRTESNRADLYERVQGHAKKFLPPQTEQGITKYHLAHSDIVAEVKRQHPSVSLELTNEDILFNKVGS
;
A
#
# COMPACT_ATOMS: atom_id res chain seq x y z
N MET A 1 -14.96 6.75 -28.65
CA MET A 1 -13.99 7.79 -28.23
C MET A 1 -13.86 7.78 -26.70
N ILE A 2 -12.74 8.21 -26.10
CA ILE A 2 -12.59 8.31 -24.63
C ILE A 2 -12.56 9.78 -24.25
N THR A 3 -13.34 10.14 -23.25
CA THR A 3 -13.42 11.51 -22.72
C THR A 3 -12.90 11.51 -21.29
N ILE A 4 -11.82 12.26 -21.03
CA ILE A 4 -11.27 12.46 -19.67
C ILE A 4 -11.76 13.81 -19.16
N ASN A 5 -12.63 13.80 -18.15
CA ASN A 5 -13.19 15.00 -17.55
C ASN A 5 -12.38 15.39 -16.30
N LYS A 6 -11.85 16.60 -16.29
CA LYS A 6 -11.09 17.17 -15.15
C LYS A 6 -11.75 18.46 -14.65
N VAL A 7 -11.65 18.70 -13.35
CA VAL A 7 -11.97 19.99 -12.71
C VAL A 7 -10.70 20.51 -12.07
N GLY A 8 -10.11 21.55 -12.66
CA GLY A 8 -8.74 21.96 -12.33
C GLY A 8 -7.74 20.84 -12.62
N ASN A 9 -6.91 20.50 -11.63
CA ASN A 9 -5.93 19.41 -11.72
C ASN A 9 -6.49 18.04 -11.29
N GLN A 10 -7.76 17.97 -10.86
CA GLN A 10 -8.34 16.74 -10.36
C GLN A 10 -9.11 15.99 -11.45
N LEU A 11 -8.95 14.67 -11.47
CA LEU A 11 -9.78 13.80 -12.29
C LEU A 11 -11.19 13.75 -11.71
N HIS A 12 -12.21 13.97 -12.55
CA HIS A 12 -13.61 13.87 -12.17
C HIS A 12 -14.23 12.57 -12.68
N SER A 13 -14.09 12.30 -13.99
CA SER A 13 -14.59 11.07 -14.60
C SER A 13 -13.85 10.70 -15.88
N ILE A 14 -14.00 9.44 -16.29
CA ILE A 14 -13.61 8.92 -17.60
C ILE A 14 -14.86 8.28 -18.21
N SER A 15 -15.19 8.70 -19.43
CA SER A 15 -16.32 8.18 -20.21
C SER A 15 -15.86 7.57 -21.52
N VAL A 16 -16.63 6.61 -22.02
CA VAL A 16 -16.44 6.02 -23.34
C VAL A 16 -17.71 6.23 -24.14
N GLU A 17 -17.56 6.78 -25.33
CA GLU A 17 -18.65 6.96 -26.28
C GLU A 17 -19.08 5.60 -26.84
N SER A 18 -20.35 5.28 -26.69
CA SER A 18 -20.94 4.06 -27.24
C SER A 18 -21.07 4.15 -28.77
N LEU A 19 -20.46 3.19 -29.47
CA LEU A 19 -20.50 3.10 -30.93
C LEU A 19 -21.90 2.83 -31.50
N SER A 20 -22.85 2.37 -30.68
CA SER A 20 -24.19 1.98 -31.13
C SER A 20 -25.25 3.09 -31.04
N ASN A 21 -25.03 4.12 -30.22
CA ASN A 21 -26.01 5.19 -29.99
C ASN A 21 -25.40 6.58 -29.74
N GLY A 22 -24.07 6.75 -29.78
CA GLY A 22 -23.39 8.03 -29.60
C GLY A 22 -23.52 8.63 -28.19
N GLN A 23 -23.97 7.86 -27.20
CA GLN A 23 -24.05 8.31 -25.81
C GLN A 23 -22.80 7.93 -25.03
N ASP A 24 -22.26 8.90 -24.29
CA ASP A 24 -21.13 8.71 -23.38
C ASP A 24 -21.55 7.90 -22.15
N THR A 25 -20.91 6.75 -21.94
CA THR A 25 -21.05 5.94 -20.72
C THR A 25 -19.89 6.24 -19.78
N THR A 26 -20.17 6.72 -18.58
CA THR A 26 -19.12 6.91 -17.54
C THR A 26 -18.66 5.55 -17.03
N ILE A 27 -17.38 5.22 -17.23
CA ILE A 27 -16.79 3.95 -16.79
C ILE A 27 -16.00 4.10 -15.48
N SER A 28 -15.62 5.34 -15.13
CA SER A 28 -14.80 5.64 -13.95
C SER A 28 -15.15 7.02 -13.41
N SER A 29 -15.39 7.14 -12.11
CA SER A 29 -15.66 8.43 -11.44
C SER A 29 -15.25 8.38 -9.97
N ALA A 30 -15.44 9.48 -9.23
CA ALA A 30 -15.29 9.49 -7.76
C ALA A 30 -16.22 8.51 -7.02
N LYS A 31 -17.17 7.84 -7.69
CA LYS A 31 -17.96 6.74 -7.11
C LYS A 31 -17.33 5.35 -7.35
N GLY A 32 -16.19 5.28 -8.03
CA GLY A 32 -15.48 4.06 -8.41
C GLY A 32 -15.62 3.72 -9.91
N ILE A 33 -15.31 2.46 -10.23
CA ILE A 33 -15.39 1.91 -11.59
C ILE A 33 -16.75 1.22 -11.79
N SER A 34 -17.38 1.47 -12.94
CA SER A 34 -18.57 0.73 -13.36
C SER A 34 -18.17 -0.63 -13.93
N ILE A 35 -18.70 -1.70 -13.35
CA ILE A 35 -18.44 -3.08 -13.78
C ILE A 35 -19.76 -3.80 -14.02
N ASP A 36 -19.82 -4.61 -15.08
CA ASP A 36 -20.95 -5.50 -15.34
C ASP A 36 -20.93 -6.72 -14.40
N GLU A 37 -22.04 -7.47 -14.36
CA GLU A 37 -22.21 -8.63 -13.49
C GLU A 37 -21.15 -9.71 -13.75
N ALA A 38 -20.81 -9.94 -15.02
CA ALA A 38 -19.88 -10.99 -15.41
C ALA A 38 -18.45 -10.68 -14.93
N LYS A 39 -17.99 -9.44 -15.12
CA LYS A 39 -16.73 -8.95 -14.56
C LYS A 39 -16.74 -8.95 -13.03
N SER A 40 -17.87 -8.62 -12.41
CA SER A 40 -18.01 -8.67 -10.95
C SER A 40 -17.79 -10.08 -10.40
N LYS A 41 -18.31 -11.13 -11.07
CA LYS A 41 -18.05 -12.54 -10.71
C LYS A 41 -16.57 -12.91 -10.82
N ILE A 42 -15.90 -12.45 -11.88
CA ILE A 42 -14.45 -12.70 -12.08
C ILE A 42 -13.63 -11.99 -10.99
N LEU A 43 -13.93 -10.72 -10.70
CA LEU A 43 -13.26 -9.95 -9.66
C LEU A 43 -13.47 -10.55 -8.26
N THR A 44 -14.67 -11.05 -7.98
CA THR A 44 -14.98 -11.76 -6.73
C THR A 44 -14.09 -13.00 -6.58
N SER A 45 -14.03 -13.83 -7.63
CA SER A 45 -13.18 -15.02 -7.69
C SER A 45 -11.69 -14.67 -7.51
N ALA A 46 -11.25 -13.60 -8.16
CA ALA A 46 -9.88 -13.09 -8.07
C ALA A 46 -9.49 -12.67 -6.64
N ARG A 47 -10.39 -11.98 -5.90
CA ARG A 47 -10.16 -11.65 -4.48
C ARG A 47 -10.04 -12.90 -3.60
N MET A 48 -10.84 -13.92 -3.87
CA MET A 48 -10.77 -15.20 -3.15
C MET A 48 -9.50 -15.98 -3.46
N PHE A 49 -9.02 -15.94 -4.72
CA PHE A 49 -7.71 -16.44 -5.09
C PHE A 49 -6.59 -15.74 -4.32
N GLU A 50 -6.60 -14.41 -4.27
CA GLU A 50 -5.58 -13.64 -3.55
C GLU A 50 -5.63 -13.89 -2.03
N ALA A 51 -6.83 -14.01 -1.44
CA ALA A 51 -6.99 -14.35 -0.04
C ALA A 51 -6.43 -15.76 0.26
N GLY A 52 -6.83 -16.76 -0.52
CA GLY A 52 -6.31 -18.13 -0.40
C GLY A 52 -4.80 -18.22 -0.59
N SER A 53 -4.25 -17.45 -1.52
CA SER A 53 -2.81 -17.37 -1.76
C SER A 53 -2.08 -16.73 -0.57
N SER A 54 -2.61 -15.62 -0.06
CA SER A 54 -2.06 -14.90 1.08
C SER A 54 -2.05 -15.77 2.34
N ILE A 55 -3.13 -16.51 2.60
CA ILE A 55 -3.22 -17.48 3.70
C ILE A 55 -2.07 -18.49 3.61
N ASN A 56 -1.87 -19.10 2.44
CA ASN A 56 -0.82 -20.09 2.24
C ASN A 56 0.58 -19.49 2.45
N ILE A 57 0.85 -18.32 1.87
CA ILE A 57 2.13 -17.61 2.01
C ILE A 57 2.41 -17.27 3.47
N LEU A 58 1.44 -16.68 4.18
CA LEU A 58 1.58 -16.27 5.58
C LEU A 58 1.72 -17.45 6.54
N ASN A 59 1.06 -18.58 6.24
CA ASN A 59 1.13 -19.77 7.06
C ASN A 59 2.43 -20.57 6.82
N LYS A 60 2.97 -20.58 5.61
CA LYS A 60 4.17 -21.37 5.27
C LYS A 60 5.06 -20.59 4.29
N PRO A 61 5.77 -19.57 4.80
CA PRO A 61 6.45 -18.61 3.93
C PRO A 61 7.74 -19.13 3.28
N GLY A 62 8.40 -20.16 3.83
CA GLY A 62 9.63 -20.71 3.27
C GLY A 62 10.69 -19.63 2.97
N ASN A 63 11.19 -19.57 1.73
CA ASN A 63 12.20 -18.59 1.34
C ASN A 63 11.71 -17.13 1.44
N VAL A 64 10.41 -16.87 1.26
CA VAL A 64 9.82 -15.54 1.51
C VAL A 64 10.09 -15.10 2.95
N GLY A 65 9.87 -16.01 3.90
CA GLY A 65 10.12 -15.76 5.32
C GLY A 65 11.61 -15.52 5.62
N ILE A 66 12.50 -16.29 4.99
CA ILE A 66 13.96 -16.15 5.15
C ILE A 66 14.44 -14.77 4.68
N VAL A 67 13.98 -14.32 3.51
CA VAL A 67 14.36 -13.00 2.97
C VAL A 67 13.85 -11.87 3.87
N ILE A 68 12.61 -11.97 4.37
CA ILE A 68 12.06 -10.97 5.32
C ILE A 68 12.82 -11.00 6.65
N ASP A 69 13.22 -12.18 7.13
CA ASP A 69 14.01 -12.34 8.34
C ASP A 69 15.40 -11.67 8.21
N ASP A 70 16.04 -11.76 7.04
CA ASP A 70 17.30 -11.02 6.77
C ASP A 70 17.10 -9.51 6.93
N LYS A 71 16.08 -8.94 6.29
CA LYS A 71 15.86 -7.48 6.33
C LYS A 71 15.41 -7.01 7.72
N SER A 72 14.52 -7.76 8.37
CA SER A 72 14.04 -7.42 9.72
C SER A 72 15.13 -7.49 10.79
N LYS A 73 16.05 -8.46 10.73
CA LYS A 73 17.21 -8.50 11.64
C LYS A 73 18.12 -7.29 11.48
N LYS A 74 18.29 -6.79 10.25
CA LYS A 74 19.06 -5.55 10.00
C LYS A 74 18.33 -4.33 10.54
N LEU A 75 17.01 -4.25 10.38
CA LEU A 75 16.19 -3.22 11.02
C LEU A 75 16.30 -3.27 12.55
N ALA A 76 16.30 -4.47 13.15
CA ALA A 76 16.46 -4.63 14.60
C ALA A 76 17.76 -3.99 15.10
N LYS A 77 18.87 -4.14 14.38
CA LYS A 77 20.14 -3.48 14.72
C LYS A 77 20.02 -1.95 14.69
N VAL A 78 19.33 -1.40 13.68
CA VAL A 78 19.07 0.03 13.58
C VAL A 78 18.25 0.52 14.77
N LEU A 79 17.21 -0.21 15.18
CA LEU A 79 16.40 0.16 16.35
C LEU A 79 17.18 0.05 17.67
N GLU A 80 18.04 -0.95 17.82
CA GLU A 80 18.91 -1.05 19.00
C GLU A 80 19.92 0.09 19.07
N LYS A 81 20.45 0.54 17.93
CA LYS A 81 21.28 1.74 17.84
C LYS A 81 20.48 2.99 18.18
N LEU A 82 19.23 3.08 17.70
CA LEU A 82 18.30 4.18 17.98
C LEU A 82 18.12 4.38 19.48
N GLU A 83 17.86 3.30 20.22
CA GLU A 83 17.72 3.35 21.67
C GLU A 83 18.98 3.81 22.39
N LYS A 84 20.16 3.35 21.94
CA LYS A 84 21.43 3.65 22.61
C LYS A 84 21.97 5.04 22.29
N HIS A 85 21.86 5.47 21.03
CA HIS A 85 22.59 6.61 20.49
C HIS A 85 21.69 7.67 19.85
N GLY A 86 20.44 7.34 19.49
CA GLY A 86 19.59 8.23 18.69
C GLY A 86 19.13 9.51 19.42
N GLY A 87 19.24 9.55 20.74
CA GLY A 87 18.94 10.73 21.57
C GLY A 87 20.18 11.45 22.12
N GLU A 88 21.39 11.05 21.73
CA GLU A 88 22.64 11.65 22.22
C GLU A 88 22.69 13.16 21.92
N LYS A 89 23.15 13.93 22.91
CA LYS A 89 23.42 15.36 22.79
C LYS A 89 24.92 15.61 22.79
N LEU A 90 25.33 16.61 22.03
CA LEU A 90 26.67 17.20 22.05
C LEU A 90 26.81 18.16 23.25
N ASP A 91 28.04 18.57 23.54
CA ASP A 91 28.35 19.49 24.66
C ASP A 91 27.62 20.84 24.54
N ASN A 92 27.30 21.27 23.32
CA ASN A 92 26.53 22.49 23.04
C ASN A 92 25.01 22.30 23.24
N GLY A 93 24.55 21.13 23.70
CA GLY A 93 23.15 20.81 23.95
C GLY A 93 22.35 20.38 22.71
N GLU A 94 22.94 20.42 21.51
CA GLU A 94 22.27 19.96 20.29
C GLU A 94 22.26 18.44 20.17
N TYR A 95 21.23 17.87 19.54
CA TYR A 95 21.23 16.45 19.21
C TYR A 95 22.30 16.12 18.18
N LYS A 96 23.12 15.10 18.47
CA LYS A 96 24.15 14.58 17.55
C LYS A 96 23.52 14.08 16.25
N TYR A 97 22.45 13.29 16.39
CA TYR A 97 21.67 12.75 15.27
C TYR A 97 20.34 13.49 15.13
N LYS A 98 20.39 14.67 14.50
CA LYS A 98 19.22 15.53 14.27
C LYS A 98 18.72 15.46 12.83
N VAL A 99 17.40 15.47 12.68
CA VAL A 99 16.69 15.49 11.40
C VAL A 99 15.70 16.66 11.37
N ILE A 100 15.38 17.14 10.18
CA ILE A 100 14.32 18.11 9.93
C ILE A 100 13.09 17.35 9.43
N PHE A 101 12.06 17.29 10.27
CA PHE A 101 10.80 16.62 9.98
C PHE A 101 9.64 17.58 10.22
N ASN A 102 8.72 17.72 9.25
CA ASN A 102 7.63 18.70 9.29
C ASN A 102 8.12 20.11 9.73
N ASN A 103 9.19 20.58 9.10
CA ASN A 103 9.83 21.89 9.37
C ASN A 103 10.35 22.07 10.81
N SER A 104 10.51 21.00 11.57
CA SER A 104 11.02 21.03 12.95
C SER A 104 12.29 20.19 13.07
N VAL A 105 13.28 20.70 13.81
CA VAL A 105 14.49 19.94 14.16
C VAL A 105 14.18 19.05 15.35
N ILE A 106 14.29 17.73 15.17
CA ILE A 106 14.06 16.72 16.22
C ILE A 106 15.19 15.69 16.22
N SER A 107 15.33 14.94 17.32
CA SER A 107 16.25 13.81 17.35
C SER A 107 15.74 12.67 16.47
N ILE A 108 16.64 11.87 15.90
CA ILE A 108 16.26 10.67 15.15
C ILE A 108 15.47 9.69 16.02
N LYS A 109 15.80 9.59 17.32
CA LYS A 109 15.05 8.76 18.27
C LYS A 109 13.60 9.21 18.43
N GLU A 110 13.39 10.49 18.70
CA GLU A 110 12.05 11.05 18.86
C GLU A 110 11.19 10.82 17.61
N LEU A 111 11.77 11.03 16.42
CA LEU A 111 11.08 10.75 15.17
C LEU A 111 10.63 9.29 15.08
N PHE A 112 11.55 8.34 15.22
CA PHE A 112 11.23 6.93 15.05
C PHE A 112 10.32 6.39 16.16
N ASP A 113 10.49 6.83 17.41
CA ASP A 113 9.56 6.48 18.50
C ASP A 113 8.12 6.90 18.15
N LYS A 114 7.95 8.12 17.62
CA LYS A 114 6.65 8.61 17.16
C LYS A 114 6.11 7.80 15.98
N GLN A 115 6.95 7.49 14.99
CA GLN A 115 6.53 6.75 13.80
C GLN A 115 6.17 5.29 14.11
N PHE A 116 6.96 4.62 14.95
CA PHE A 116 6.67 3.25 15.41
C PHE A 116 5.53 3.17 16.42
N GLY A 117 5.14 4.29 17.06
CA GLY A 117 3.97 4.34 17.94
C GLY A 117 2.67 3.82 17.31
N GLN A 118 2.55 3.86 15.97
CA GLN A 118 1.43 3.25 15.24
C GLN A 118 1.42 1.71 15.29
N MET A 119 2.44 1.06 15.84
CA MET A 119 2.52 -0.39 16.07
C MET A 119 2.31 -0.73 17.56
N SER A 120 1.90 0.24 18.37
CA SER A 120 1.51 0.01 19.76
C SER A 120 0.25 -0.84 19.86
N GLN A 121 -0.02 -1.37 21.05
CA GLN A 121 -1.20 -2.17 21.33
C GLN A 121 -2.52 -1.42 21.07
N ASP A 122 -2.53 -0.10 21.25
CA ASP A 122 -3.73 0.76 21.08
C ASP A 122 -4.00 1.13 19.61
N SER A 123 -3.16 0.66 18.70
CA SER A 123 -3.31 0.91 17.28
C SER A 123 -4.32 -0.06 16.65
N ASP A 124 -4.96 0.36 15.57
CA ASP A 124 -5.74 -0.53 14.71
C ASP A 124 -4.91 -1.06 13.52
N GLN A 125 -3.59 -0.85 13.49
CA GLN A 125 -2.77 -1.32 12.37
C GLN A 125 -2.47 -2.84 12.48
N ILE A 126 -2.40 -3.54 11.35
CA ILE A 126 -1.87 -4.91 11.32
C ILE A 126 -0.37 -4.92 11.66
N GLY A 127 0.11 -6.02 12.25
CA GLY A 127 1.50 -6.16 12.67
C GLY A 127 1.88 -5.36 13.92
N ARG A 128 0.89 -4.92 14.70
CA ARG A 128 1.10 -4.22 15.97
C ARG A 128 1.36 -5.16 17.15
N GLN A 129 1.74 -4.56 18.26
CA GLN A 129 1.89 -5.22 19.55
C GLN A 129 0.56 -5.84 20.02
N PRO A 130 0.56 -7.06 20.58
CA PRO A 130 -0.64 -7.66 21.13
C PRO A 130 -1.25 -6.80 22.26
N LEU A 131 -2.59 -6.76 22.34
CA LEU A 131 -3.37 -5.96 23.31
C LEU A 131 -3.00 -6.13 24.79
N ASN A 132 -2.38 -7.26 25.14
CA ASN A 132 -2.06 -7.62 26.52
C ASN A 132 -0.56 -7.60 26.79
N SER A 133 0.23 -6.96 25.92
CA SER A 133 1.68 -6.92 26.09
C SER A 133 2.07 -5.96 27.22
N LYS A 134 2.98 -6.42 28.09
CA LYS A 134 3.53 -5.61 29.19
C LYS A 134 4.89 -4.99 28.86
N GLU A 135 5.43 -5.30 27.68
CA GLU A 135 6.73 -4.80 27.25
C GLU A 135 6.60 -3.43 26.58
N SER A 136 7.65 -2.61 26.65
CA SER A 136 7.71 -1.41 25.82
C SER A 136 7.73 -1.79 24.34
N ILE A 137 7.12 -0.95 23.51
CA ILE A 137 7.01 -1.18 22.07
C ILE A 137 8.36 -1.50 21.42
N ASN A 138 9.42 -0.76 21.75
CA ASN A 138 10.74 -0.95 21.14
C ASN A 138 11.37 -2.28 21.55
N LYS A 139 11.24 -2.69 22.83
CA LYS A 139 11.76 -3.97 23.30
C LYS A 139 11.03 -5.14 22.62
N TRP A 140 9.71 -5.09 22.59
CA TRP A 140 8.87 -6.09 21.92
C TRP A 140 9.21 -6.17 20.43
N LEU A 141 9.26 -5.02 19.74
CA LEU A 141 9.49 -4.96 18.30
C LEU A 141 10.87 -5.52 17.94
N VAL A 142 11.94 -5.15 18.66
CA VAL A 142 13.29 -5.69 18.44
C VAL A 142 13.30 -7.22 18.61
N ALA A 143 12.60 -7.76 19.61
CA ALA A 143 12.50 -9.21 19.80
C ALA A 143 11.79 -9.89 18.62
N GLN A 144 10.67 -9.33 18.15
CA GLN A 144 9.95 -9.86 16.99
C GLN A 144 10.79 -9.83 15.71
N LEU A 145 11.49 -8.72 15.44
CA LEU A 145 12.36 -8.58 14.27
C LEU A 145 13.55 -9.55 14.26
N LYS A 146 14.00 -10.01 15.43
CA LYS A 146 15.11 -10.98 15.55
C LYS A 146 14.66 -12.44 15.45
N SER A 147 13.43 -12.72 15.88
CA SER A 147 12.84 -14.06 15.81
C SER A 147 12.76 -14.55 14.37
N ALA A 148 12.88 -15.86 14.13
CA ALA A 148 12.57 -16.42 12.82
C ALA A 148 11.06 -16.33 12.57
N THR A 149 10.64 -16.09 11.33
CA THR A 149 9.20 -16.07 11.01
C THR A 149 8.60 -17.45 11.28
N GLY A 150 9.16 -18.51 10.69
CA GLY A 150 8.69 -19.89 10.88
C GLY A 150 7.31 -20.16 10.27
N ASP A 151 6.85 -21.40 10.40
CA ASP A 151 5.52 -21.82 9.92
C ASP A 151 4.44 -21.43 10.94
N LEU A 152 3.24 -21.15 10.44
CA LEU A 152 1.99 -20.80 11.14
C LEU A 152 2.05 -19.52 12.00
N ASN A 153 3.17 -18.80 11.95
CA ASN A 153 3.35 -17.53 12.65
C ASN A 153 3.12 -16.33 11.72
N HIS A 154 1.91 -16.24 11.17
CA HIS A 154 1.52 -15.13 10.30
C HIS A 154 1.69 -13.77 11.01
N SER A 155 1.37 -13.68 12.31
CA SER A 155 1.51 -12.45 13.10
C SER A 155 2.94 -11.89 13.14
N GLY A 156 3.95 -12.75 13.26
CA GLY A 156 5.36 -12.36 13.22
C GLY A 156 5.77 -11.83 11.85
N MET A 157 5.29 -12.45 10.76
CA MET A 157 5.51 -11.96 9.40
C MET A 157 4.88 -10.59 9.17
N LEU A 158 3.61 -10.41 9.60
CA LEU A 158 2.90 -9.13 9.50
C LEU A 158 3.64 -8.01 10.26
N THR A 159 4.13 -8.32 11.47
CA THR A 159 4.90 -7.37 12.29
C THR A 159 6.17 -6.91 11.59
N LYS A 160 6.93 -7.85 11.00
CA LYS A 160 8.18 -7.53 10.29
C LYS A 160 7.94 -6.67 9.05
N ILE A 161 6.95 -7.02 8.24
CA ILE A 161 6.62 -6.25 7.03
C ILE A 161 6.09 -4.86 7.41
N LYS A 162 5.23 -4.76 8.43
CA LYS A 162 4.78 -3.46 8.94
C LYS A 162 5.95 -2.61 9.43
N ALA A 163 6.89 -3.18 10.17
CA ALA A 163 8.07 -2.45 10.66
C ALA A 163 8.94 -1.91 9.52
N LEU A 164 9.16 -2.72 8.47
CA LEU A 164 9.85 -2.29 7.25
C LEU A 164 9.08 -1.17 6.54
N SER A 165 7.74 -1.26 6.50
CA SER A 165 6.90 -0.19 5.95
C SER A 165 7.05 1.11 6.73
N VAL A 166 6.95 1.09 8.06
CA VAL A 166 7.11 2.28 8.91
C VAL A 166 8.49 2.90 8.71
N PHE A 167 9.54 2.08 8.71
CA PHE A 167 10.91 2.56 8.46
C PHE A 167 11.05 3.20 7.08
N GLY A 168 10.57 2.52 6.03
CA GLY A 168 10.62 3.00 4.65
C GLY A 168 9.86 4.30 4.44
N THR A 169 8.63 4.39 4.97
CA THR A 169 7.80 5.61 4.90
C THR A 169 8.51 6.76 5.61
N THR A 170 9.11 6.52 6.77
CA THR A 170 9.86 7.55 7.52
C THR A 170 11.05 8.07 6.72
N VAL A 171 11.82 7.18 6.09
CA VAL A 171 12.94 7.58 5.21
C VAL A 171 12.44 8.36 4.01
N TRP A 172 11.36 7.90 3.35
CA TRP A 172 10.79 8.61 2.21
C TRP A 172 10.36 10.03 2.59
N GLN A 173 9.70 10.21 3.73
CA GLN A 173 9.26 11.52 4.23
C GLN A 173 10.44 12.44 4.58
N LEU A 174 11.51 11.91 5.18
CA LEU A 174 12.72 12.68 5.46
C LEU A 174 13.44 13.15 4.20
N MET A 175 13.39 12.35 3.13
CA MET A 175 14.01 12.69 1.86
C MET A 175 13.11 13.52 0.93
N ASN A 176 11.83 13.65 1.28
CA ASN A 176 10.85 14.49 0.58
C ASN A 176 10.08 15.35 1.61
N PRO A 177 10.78 16.25 2.33
CA PRO A 177 10.15 17.11 3.32
C PRO A 177 9.13 18.05 2.65
N PRO A 178 8.08 18.49 3.37
CA PRO A 178 7.13 19.44 2.82
C PRO A 178 7.85 20.74 2.43
N GLU A 179 7.46 21.35 1.31
CA GLU A 179 7.94 22.69 0.97
C GLU A 179 7.48 23.67 2.06
N GLY A 180 8.38 24.54 2.53
CA GLY A 180 8.05 25.51 3.57
C GLY A 180 6.83 26.35 3.20
N ASN A 181 5.92 26.56 4.15
CA ASN A 181 4.68 27.32 3.87
C ASN A 181 4.95 28.82 3.67
N ASN A 182 6.06 29.35 4.21
CA ASN A 182 6.36 30.77 4.29
C ASN A 182 7.64 31.12 3.52
N GLY A 183 7.67 32.30 2.88
CA GLY A 183 8.83 32.82 2.15
C GLY A 183 8.70 32.77 0.62
N SER A 184 9.64 33.38 -0.08
CA SER A 184 9.71 33.36 -1.54
C SER A 184 9.99 31.95 -2.09
N VAL A 185 9.69 31.70 -3.37
CA VAL A 185 9.98 30.42 -4.05
C VAL A 185 11.45 30.00 -3.86
N SER A 186 12.39 30.95 -3.96
CA SER A 186 13.82 30.67 -3.76
C SER A 186 14.17 30.31 -2.32
N GLN A 187 13.50 30.90 -1.32
CA GLN A 187 13.69 30.55 0.09
C GLN A 187 13.14 29.15 0.39
N LYS A 188 11.97 28.80 -0.15
CA LYS A 188 11.37 27.46 -0.01
C LYS A 188 12.27 26.37 -0.60
N ALA A 189 12.76 26.58 -1.82
CA ALA A 189 13.69 25.65 -2.48
C ALA A 189 15.01 25.48 -1.70
N LYS A 190 15.55 26.57 -1.13
CA LYS A 190 16.74 26.51 -0.28
C LYS A 190 16.49 25.73 1.01
N GLN A 191 15.37 25.98 1.70
CA GLN A 191 14.98 25.26 2.93
C GLN A 191 14.77 23.76 2.68
N TYR A 192 14.10 23.42 1.59
CA TYR A 192 13.94 22.03 1.15
C TYR A 192 15.31 21.36 0.96
N SER A 193 16.20 21.99 0.19
CA SER A 193 17.53 21.44 -0.11
C SER A 193 18.38 21.24 1.14
N MET A 194 18.36 22.21 2.08
CA MET A 194 19.06 22.09 3.37
C MET A 194 18.50 20.96 4.23
N SER A 195 17.17 20.80 4.25
CA SER A 195 16.50 19.72 5.00
C SER A 195 16.89 18.34 4.46
N VAL A 196 16.87 18.18 3.13
CA VAL A 196 17.27 16.94 2.47
C VAL A 196 18.74 16.62 2.74
N GLU A 197 19.65 17.58 2.63
CA GLU A 197 21.08 17.33 2.90
C GLU A 197 21.36 16.93 4.34
N GLN A 198 20.74 17.61 5.32
CA GLN A 198 20.84 17.26 6.74
C GLN A 198 20.31 15.85 6.99
N ASN A 199 19.08 15.57 6.55
CA ASN A 199 18.44 14.28 6.76
C ASN A 199 19.24 13.14 6.12
N LYS A 200 19.76 13.36 4.91
CA LYS A 200 20.60 12.39 4.19
C LYS A 200 21.87 12.07 4.95
N ALA A 201 22.58 13.08 5.47
CA ALA A 201 23.80 12.86 6.24
C ALA A 201 23.52 12.03 7.50
N THR A 202 22.48 12.40 8.25
CA THR A 202 22.08 11.67 9.46
C THR A 202 21.64 10.24 9.16
N LEU A 203 20.82 10.01 8.12
CA LEU A 203 20.39 8.67 7.74
C LEU A 203 21.55 7.80 7.25
N ALA A 204 22.46 8.35 6.44
CA ALA A 204 23.63 7.62 5.96
C ALA A 204 24.54 7.17 7.12
N GLU A 205 24.82 8.07 8.07
CA GLU A 205 25.63 7.74 9.24
C GLU A 205 24.90 6.78 10.18
N PHE A 206 23.61 7.00 10.45
CA PHE A 206 22.90 6.23 11.45
C PHE A 206 22.54 4.82 10.96
N VAL A 207 21.99 4.72 9.75
CA VAL A 207 21.42 3.48 9.20
C VAL A 207 22.50 2.59 8.59
N LEU A 208 23.39 3.14 7.77
CA LEU A 208 24.25 2.30 6.93
C LEU A 208 25.61 1.97 7.57
N SER A 209 26.10 2.75 8.54
CA SER A 209 27.44 2.51 9.12
C SER A 209 27.61 1.11 9.70
N ASP A 210 26.55 0.56 10.31
CA ASP A 210 26.60 -0.74 11.00
C ASP A 210 26.17 -1.90 10.07
N ILE A 211 25.59 -1.57 8.91
CA ILE A 211 25.10 -2.54 7.92
C ILE A 211 26.19 -2.85 6.90
N CYS A 212 26.94 -1.83 6.47
CA CYS A 212 27.85 -1.94 5.34
C CYS A 212 29.34 -1.92 5.72
N SER A 213 29.69 -1.70 6.99
CA SER A 213 31.07 -1.59 7.47
C SER A 213 31.93 -0.69 6.55
N PHE A 214 31.47 0.53 6.29
CA PHE A 214 32.18 1.43 5.37
C PHE A 214 33.52 1.88 5.95
N SER A 215 34.51 2.06 5.07
CA SER A 215 35.83 2.60 5.41
C SER A 215 35.81 4.10 5.74
N SER A 216 34.73 4.82 5.40
CA SER A 216 34.57 6.25 5.71
C SER A 216 33.10 6.70 5.71
N ALA A 217 32.81 7.81 6.39
CA ALA A 217 31.48 8.45 6.39
C ALA A 217 31.06 8.96 5.00
N THR A 218 32.00 9.45 4.20
CA THR A 218 31.76 9.92 2.82
C THR A 218 31.19 8.81 1.95
N LEU A 219 31.82 7.63 1.97
CA LEU A 219 31.35 6.47 1.21
C LEU A 219 29.95 6.03 1.62
N GLY A 220 29.62 6.14 2.91
CA GLY A 220 28.27 5.88 3.41
C GLY A 220 27.23 6.86 2.86
N LYS A 221 27.56 8.16 2.82
CA LYS A 221 26.68 9.19 2.23
C LYS A 221 26.48 9.00 0.73
N GLU A 222 27.54 8.68 0.00
CA GLU A 222 27.47 8.40 -1.44
C GLU A 222 26.64 7.15 -1.72
N THR A 223 26.85 6.08 -0.96
CA THR A 223 26.07 4.84 -1.08
C THR A 223 24.59 5.10 -0.80
N PHE A 224 24.25 5.79 0.29
CA PHE A 224 22.87 6.17 0.58
C PHE A 224 22.26 6.97 -0.58
N SER A 225 22.99 7.98 -1.07
CA SER A 225 22.54 8.86 -2.15
C SER A 225 22.28 8.07 -3.43
N HIS A 226 23.17 7.16 -3.79
CA HIS A 226 23.02 6.29 -4.95
C HIS A 226 21.78 5.40 -4.82
N LEU A 227 21.62 4.69 -3.71
CA LEU A 227 20.49 3.78 -3.49
C LEU A 227 19.15 4.50 -3.50
N PHE A 228 19.05 5.65 -2.82
CA PHE A 228 17.83 6.44 -2.79
C PHE A 228 17.51 7.04 -4.17
N SER A 229 18.52 7.58 -4.87
CA SER A 229 18.32 8.18 -6.19
C SER A 229 17.89 7.13 -7.21
N GLU A 230 18.54 5.95 -7.22
CA GLU A 230 18.14 4.84 -8.08
C GLU A 230 16.69 4.43 -7.81
N PHE A 231 16.31 4.29 -6.53
CA PHE A 231 14.96 3.93 -6.13
C PHE A 231 13.92 4.96 -6.59
N SER A 232 14.17 6.25 -6.34
CA SER A 232 13.25 7.33 -6.73
C SER A 232 13.12 7.49 -8.25
N ALA A 233 14.19 7.21 -9.00
CA ALA A 233 14.21 7.30 -10.45
C ALA A 233 13.52 6.13 -11.16
N LYS A 234 13.45 4.94 -10.53
CA LYS A 234 12.93 3.73 -11.17
C LYS A 234 11.61 3.23 -10.56
N THR A 235 11.37 3.38 -9.27
CA THR A 235 10.19 2.77 -8.62
C THR A 235 9.13 3.78 -8.24
N ARG A 236 9.48 4.81 -7.46
CA ARG A 236 8.54 5.87 -7.05
C ARG A 236 8.76 7.14 -7.87
N THR A 237 8.55 7.01 -9.17
CA THR A 237 8.78 8.05 -10.18
C THR A 237 7.67 9.12 -10.14
N LYS A 238 7.84 10.23 -10.86
CA LYS A 238 6.74 11.21 -11.02
C LYS A 238 5.48 10.58 -11.60
N THR A 239 5.62 9.64 -12.53
CA THR A 239 4.51 8.88 -13.12
C THR A 239 3.84 7.95 -12.11
N PHE A 240 4.56 7.48 -11.08
CA PHE A 240 3.97 6.73 -9.99
C PHE A 240 2.92 7.54 -9.23
N ASP A 241 3.16 8.84 -9.03
CA ASP A 241 2.25 9.73 -8.30
C ASP A 241 1.31 10.51 -9.25
N ASP A 242 1.14 10.06 -10.50
CA ASP A 242 0.27 10.70 -11.48
C ASP A 242 -1.21 10.66 -11.03
N PRO A 243 -1.91 11.81 -10.91
CA PRO A 243 -3.31 11.88 -10.50
C PRO A 243 -4.28 11.03 -11.34
N LEU A 244 -3.97 10.75 -12.61
CA LEU A 244 -4.81 9.97 -13.51
C LEU A 244 -4.73 8.46 -13.24
N THR A 245 -3.56 7.97 -12.85
CA THR A 245 -3.34 6.55 -12.53
C THR A 245 -3.57 6.27 -11.05
N ARG A 246 -3.39 7.28 -10.21
CA ARG A 246 -3.51 7.16 -8.75
C ARG A 246 -4.82 7.70 -8.17
N ALA A 247 -5.79 7.96 -9.05
CA ALA A 247 -7.06 8.57 -8.68
C ALA A 247 -7.82 7.69 -7.68
N ARG A 248 -8.20 8.30 -6.56
CA ARG A 248 -9.04 7.68 -5.53
C ARG A 248 -9.79 8.77 -4.79
N SER A 249 -11.02 8.46 -4.43
CA SER A 249 -11.87 9.29 -3.59
C SER A 249 -12.17 8.53 -2.31
N GLU A 250 -12.39 9.23 -1.22
CA GLU A 250 -12.89 8.56 -0.03
C GLU A 250 -14.40 8.28 -0.13
N ARG A 251 -14.86 7.18 0.45
CA ARG A 251 -16.30 6.95 0.64
C ARG A 251 -16.87 8.00 1.57
N MET A 252 -18.14 8.38 1.37
CA MET A 252 -18.79 9.38 2.22
C MET A 252 -18.72 8.96 3.71
N PRO A 253 -18.22 9.83 4.61
CA PRO A 253 -18.20 9.55 6.03
C PRO A 253 -19.61 9.48 6.60
N MET A 254 -19.77 8.69 7.65
CA MET A 254 -21.00 8.61 8.42
C MET A 254 -20.74 9.16 9.82
N VAL A 255 -21.58 10.10 10.26
CA VAL A 255 -21.49 10.75 11.57
C VAL A 255 -22.70 10.38 12.43
N GLU A 256 -22.58 10.56 13.74
CA GLU A 256 -23.67 10.24 14.66
C GLU A 256 -24.87 11.20 14.46
N ASN A 257 -26.08 10.64 14.35
CA ASN A 257 -27.31 11.41 14.26
C ASN A 257 -27.89 11.68 15.66
N ASP A 258 -28.86 12.60 15.75
CA ASP A 258 -29.41 13.04 17.06
C ASP A 258 -30.22 11.94 17.79
N ARG A 259 -30.44 10.79 17.14
CA ARG A 259 -31.16 9.63 17.68
C ARG A 259 -30.22 8.48 18.09
N GLY A 260 -28.90 8.71 18.12
CA GLY A 260 -27.90 7.70 18.49
C GLY A 260 -27.59 6.68 17.39
N GLY A 261 -27.96 6.96 16.13
CA GLY A 261 -27.60 6.19 14.95
C GLY A 261 -26.50 6.87 14.14
N TYR A 262 -26.25 6.41 12.91
CA TYR A 262 -25.33 7.05 11.98
C TYR A 262 -26.07 7.57 10.75
N GLU A 263 -25.68 8.73 10.23
CA GLU A 263 -26.16 9.31 8.98
C GLU A 263 -25.00 9.64 8.05
N VAL A 264 -25.24 9.54 6.74
CA VAL A 264 -24.24 9.86 5.72
C VAL A 264 -24.06 11.37 5.65
N VAL A 265 -22.80 11.81 5.62
CA VAL A 265 -22.46 13.22 5.45
C VAL A 265 -22.75 13.65 4.02
N ASN A 266 -23.44 14.78 3.85
CA ASN A 266 -23.61 15.41 2.54
C ASN A 266 -22.36 16.21 2.19
N GLY A 267 -21.28 15.48 1.87
CA GLY A 267 -19.91 15.99 1.82
C GLY A 267 -19.44 16.46 0.45
N GLU A 268 -18.50 17.40 0.45
CA GLU A 268 -17.78 17.87 -0.73
C GLU A 268 -16.40 17.23 -0.85
N TYR A 269 -16.05 16.76 -2.05
CA TYR A 269 -14.71 16.26 -2.35
C TYR A 269 -13.72 17.41 -2.51
N GLU A 270 -12.64 17.34 -1.75
CA GLU A 270 -11.51 18.28 -1.80
C GLU A 270 -10.19 17.55 -1.97
N ASP A 271 -9.14 18.28 -2.38
CA ASP A 271 -7.80 17.72 -2.52
C ASP A 271 -7.23 17.30 -1.16
N ALA A 272 -6.86 16.02 -1.01
CA ALA A 272 -6.18 15.50 0.17
C ALA A 272 -4.89 16.28 0.48
N ASN A 273 -4.20 16.77 -0.54
CA ASN A 273 -2.93 17.46 -0.38
C ASN A 273 -3.08 18.79 0.38
N THR A 274 -4.21 19.49 0.18
CA THR A 274 -4.56 20.73 0.90
C THR A 274 -4.58 20.53 2.41
N TYR A 275 -4.85 19.31 2.86
CA TYR A 275 -4.95 18.93 4.27
C TYR A 275 -3.73 18.15 4.78
N GLY A 276 -2.65 18.05 3.98
CA GLY A 276 -1.45 17.29 4.32
C GLY A 276 -1.67 15.76 4.35
N LEU A 277 -2.71 15.27 3.68
CA LEU A 277 -3.09 13.84 3.68
C LEU A 277 -2.54 13.07 2.47
N GLY A 278 -1.69 13.73 1.66
CA GLY A 278 -1.10 13.15 0.46
C GLY A 278 -1.99 13.32 -0.75
N PHE A 279 -2.45 12.22 -1.35
CA PHE A 279 -3.12 12.21 -2.64
C PHE A 279 -4.52 11.59 -2.57
N GLY A 280 -5.38 12.03 -3.49
CA GLY A 280 -6.76 11.61 -3.62
C GLY A 280 -7.75 12.71 -3.23
N GLN A 281 -9.02 12.36 -3.22
CA GLN A 281 -10.10 13.26 -2.84
C GLN A 281 -10.65 12.86 -1.46
N VAL A 282 -10.81 13.84 -0.57
CA VAL A 282 -11.27 13.67 0.81
C VAL A 282 -12.50 14.52 1.10
N ILE A 283 -13.30 14.15 2.10
CA ILE A 283 -14.41 14.94 2.60
C ILE A 283 -13.94 15.62 3.88
N GLN A 284 -13.83 16.94 3.84
CA GLN A 284 -13.52 17.78 5.01
C GLN A 284 -14.62 18.81 5.26
N LYS A 285 -15.52 19.00 4.28
CA LYS A 285 -16.61 19.94 4.32
C LYS A 285 -17.93 19.28 3.95
N VAL A 286 -18.99 19.79 4.54
CA VAL A 286 -20.37 19.53 4.14
C VAL A 286 -20.83 20.61 3.15
N HIS A 287 -21.74 20.26 2.24
CA HIS A 287 -22.39 21.24 1.38
C HIS A 287 -23.07 22.35 2.20
N GLU A 288 -23.10 23.57 1.66
CA GLU A 288 -23.63 24.75 2.34
C GLU A 288 -25.05 24.52 2.91
N GLY A 289 -25.28 25.00 4.15
CA GLY A 289 -26.58 24.95 4.82
C GLY A 289 -26.72 23.93 5.96
N ASN A 290 -25.68 23.19 6.35
CA ASN A 290 -25.74 22.26 7.49
C ASN A 290 -24.59 22.41 8.52
N PRO A 291 -24.53 23.50 9.31
CA PRO A 291 -23.46 23.73 10.29
C PRO A 291 -23.36 22.64 11.37
N GLN A 292 -24.48 22.03 11.75
CA GLN A 292 -24.50 20.97 12.76
C GLN A 292 -23.82 19.69 12.25
N GLN A 293 -24.06 19.31 10.99
CA GLN A 293 -23.37 18.16 10.39
C GLN A 293 -21.87 18.44 10.19
N GLN A 294 -21.48 19.69 9.89
CA GLN A 294 -20.07 20.08 9.86
C GLN A 294 -19.39 19.87 11.23
N LEU A 295 -20.00 20.34 12.33
CA LEU A 295 -19.45 20.15 13.68
C LEU A 295 -19.28 18.66 14.03
N LYS A 296 -20.24 17.82 13.63
CA LYS A 296 -20.17 16.37 13.82
C LYS A 296 -19.06 15.74 12.99
N LEU A 297 -18.88 16.17 11.74
CA LEU A 297 -17.78 15.73 10.88
C LEU A 297 -16.44 16.13 11.48
N ASP A 298 -16.27 17.37 11.92
CA ASP A 298 -15.04 17.88 12.52
C ASP A 298 -14.68 17.10 13.80
N ALA A 299 -15.68 16.84 14.65
CA ALA A 299 -15.54 16.03 15.84
C ALA A 299 -15.12 14.58 15.50
N ALA A 300 -15.75 13.98 14.49
CA ALA A 300 -15.43 12.64 14.04
C ALA A 300 -14.01 12.55 13.44
N LEU A 301 -13.56 13.58 12.71
CA LEU A 301 -12.23 13.68 12.12
C LEU A 301 -11.13 13.93 13.16
N ASN A 302 -11.42 14.71 14.21
CA ASN A 302 -10.50 15.07 15.27
C ASN A 302 -9.16 15.61 14.72
N GLY A 303 -9.23 16.65 13.89
CA GLY A 303 -8.05 17.21 13.22
C GLY A 303 -7.30 16.16 12.39
N ASN A 304 -8.04 15.34 11.66
CA ASN A 304 -7.58 14.21 10.83
C ASN A 304 -6.92 13.03 11.56
N LYS A 305 -6.88 13.04 12.90
CA LYS A 305 -6.36 11.90 13.68
C LYS A 305 -7.16 10.62 13.48
N ASN A 306 -8.47 10.74 13.23
CA ASN A 306 -9.39 9.62 13.11
C ASN A 306 -9.85 9.39 11.66
N ILE A 307 -9.18 9.97 10.67
CA ILE A 307 -9.65 9.98 9.29
C ILE A 307 -9.86 8.58 8.67
N ASN A 308 -9.11 7.58 9.15
CA ASN A 308 -9.25 6.18 8.76
C ASN A 308 -10.22 5.39 9.64
N GLY A 309 -10.57 5.90 10.83
CA GLY A 309 -11.42 5.28 11.86
C GLY A 309 -12.93 5.56 11.73
N ILE A 310 -13.30 6.55 10.91
CA ILE A 310 -14.71 6.95 10.73
C ILE A 310 -15.44 5.91 9.87
N LYS A 311 -16.67 5.57 10.27
CA LYS A 311 -17.58 4.71 9.48
C LYS A 311 -17.92 5.37 8.15
N ARG A 312 -18.11 4.58 7.11
CA ARG A 312 -18.36 5.10 5.76
C ARG A 312 -19.48 4.37 5.06
N GLU A 313 -20.22 5.13 4.26
CA GLU A 313 -21.29 4.59 3.45
C GLU A 313 -20.73 3.58 2.44
N ASN A 314 -21.43 2.47 2.25
CA ASN A 314 -21.08 1.44 1.27
C ASN A 314 -19.67 0.86 1.45
N ALA A 315 -19.12 0.88 2.67
CA ALA A 315 -17.87 0.18 2.97
C ALA A 315 -18.06 -1.34 2.78
N PRO A 316 -17.26 -2.00 1.91
CA PRO A 316 -17.51 -3.41 1.56
C PRO A 316 -17.21 -4.38 2.70
N ILE A 317 -16.28 -4.08 3.61
CA ILE A 317 -16.02 -4.87 4.83
C ILE A 317 -16.49 -4.05 6.04
N GLN A 318 -17.36 -4.66 6.83
CA GLN A 318 -17.91 -4.08 8.06
C GLN A 318 -17.35 -4.76 9.31
N ASP A 319 -16.96 -6.04 9.21
CA ASP A 319 -16.25 -6.74 10.28
C ASP A 319 -14.78 -6.28 10.36
N LEU A 320 -14.48 -5.47 11.38
CA LEU A 320 -13.14 -4.91 11.62
C LEU A 320 -12.10 -5.95 12.05
N ASN A 321 -12.50 -7.20 12.27
CA ASN A 321 -11.58 -8.30 12.57
C ASN A 321 -11.24 -9.13 11.33
N ARG A 322 -12.02 -8.99 10.25
CA ARG A 322 -11.92 -9.88 9.10
C ARG A 322 -10.81 -9.40 8.16
N PRO A 323 -9.77 -10.21 7.92
CA PRO A 323 -8.75 -9.90 6.92
C PRO A 323 -9.27 -10.10 5.50
N TYR A 324 -8.48 -9.64 4.53
CA TYR A 324 -8.72 -9.76 3.10
C TYR A 324 -9.87 -8.92 2.56
N MET A 325 -9.96 -8.87 1.23
CA MET A 325 -10.72 -7.84 0.51
C MET A 325 -12.16 -8.20 0.14
N MET A 326 -12.63 -9.38 0.53
CA MET A 326 -13.99 -9.80 0.16
C MET A 326 -15.03 -8.89 0.83
N SER A 327 -16.09 -8.51 0.14
CA SER A 327 -17.19 -7.77 0.76
C SER A 327 -18.01 -8.66 1.71
N GLU A 328 -18.87 -8.07 2.53
CA GLU A 328 -19.82 -8.83 3.37
C GLU A 328 -20.70 -9.77 2.54
N ASP A 329 -21.09 -9.36 1.34
CA ASP A 329 -21.92 -10.20 0.46
C ASP A 329 -21.09 -11.31 -0.19
N GLU A 330 -19.87 -11.01 -0.61
CA GLU A 330 -18.93 -12.02 -1.13
C GLU A 330 -18.60 -13.09 -0.07
N MET A 331 -18.54 -12.71 1.21
CA MET A 331 -18.38 -13.65 2.33
C MET A 331 -19.61 -14.53 2.55
N LYS A 332 -20.82 -14.02 2.32
CA LYS A 332 -22.06 -14.81 2.44
C LYS A 332 -22.25 -15.76 1.25
N SER A 333 -21.68 -15.43 0.10
CA SER A 333 -21.86 -16.18 -1.15
C SER A 333 -20.54 -16.73 -1.72
N ILE A 334 -19.67 -17.27 -0.87
CA ILE A 334 -18.42 -17.91 -1.32
C ILE A 334 -18.77 -19.09 -2.26
N PRO A 335 -18.24 -19.18 -3.49
CA PRO A 335 -18.51 -20.28 -4.40
C PRO A 335 -18.05 -21.64 -3.84
N ASN A 336 -18.76 -22.71 -4.20
CA ASN A 336 -18.49 -24.08 -3.72
C ASN A 336 -17.04 -24.54 -3.97
N SER A 337 -16.42 -24.10 -5.07
CA SER A 337 -15.01 -24.41 -5.37
C SER A 337 -14.07 -23.88 -4.28
N TYR A 338 -14.29 -22.66 -3.78
CA TYR A 338 -13.53 -22.07 -2.68
C TYR A 338 -13.93 -22.60 -1.30
N GLN A 339 -15.23 -22.88 -1.08
CA GLN A 339 -15.69 -23.52 0.16
C GLN A 339 -15.06 -24.91 0.35
N SER A 340 -14.94 -25.68 -0.73
CA SER A 340 -14.32 -27.02 -0.71
C SER A 340 -12.82 -26.97 -0.38
N LEU A 341 -12.16 -25.83 -0.65
CA LEU A 341 -10.79 -25.56 -0.23
C LEU A 341 -10.68 -25.06 1.22
N GLY A 342 -11.81 -24.83 1.89
CA GLY A 342 -11.88 -24.39 3.28
C GLY A 342 -11.58 -22.91 3.49
N LEU A 343 -11.75 -22.06 2.47
CA LEU A 343 -11.39 -20.64 2.51
C LEU A 343 -12.02 -19.90 3.69
N ASP A 344 -13.31 -20.12 3.96
CA ASP A 344 -14.04 -19.47 5.05
C ASP A 344 -13.45 -19.80 6.44
N LYS A 345 -13.07 -21.07 6.65
CA LYS A 345 -12.47 -21.55 7.90
C LYS A 345 -11.06 -20.98 8.08
N GLU A 346 -10.28 -20.93 7.01
CA GLU A 346 -8.92 -20.39 7.07
C GLU A 346 -8.92 -18.87 7.32
N ILE A 347 -9.84 -18.14 6.69
CA ILE A 347 -10.02 -16.69 6.96
C ILE A 347 -10.33 -16.45 8.43
N LYS A 348 -11.22 -17.23 9.05
CA LYS A 348 -11.55 -17.12 10.48
C LYS A 348 -10.34 -17.35 11.40
N LYS A 349 -9.41 -18.24 11.04
CA LYS A 349 -8.17 -18.47 11.80
C LYS A 349 -7.22 -17.26 11.78
N HIS A 350 -7.40 -16.36 10.82
CA HIS A 350 -6.59 -15.18 10.59
C HIS A 350 -7.24 -13.90 11.14
N TYR A 351 -8.39 -13.99 11.85
CA TYR A 351 -9.07 -12.83 12.40
C TYR A 351 -8.17 -12.04 13.35
N LEU A 352 -8.12 -10.73 13.11
CA LEU A 352 -7.37 -9.76 13.89
C LEU A 352 -8.07 -8.42 13.73
N ASN A 353 -8.42 -7.77 14.83
CA ASN A 353 -8.94 -6.40 14.76
C ASN A 353 -7.89 -5.52 14.05
N HIS A 354 -8.25 -4.85 12.96
CA HIS A 354 -7.35 -3.96 12.23
C HIS A 354 -8.06 -2.68 11.72
N GLY A 355 -9.17 -2.34 12.41
CA GLY A 355 -9.92 -1.10 12.24
C GLY A 355 -10.58 -0.89 10.88
N THR A 356 -11.14 0.30 10.68
CA THR A 356 -11.92 0.68 9.47
C THR A 356 -11.07 1.18 8.31
N GLY A 357 -9.73 1.26 8.47
CA GLY A 357 -8.83 1.84 7.46
C GLY A 357 -8.81 1.11 6.11
N ILE A 358 -9.36 -0.11 6.07
CA ILE A 358 -9.37 -1.04 4.95
C ILE A 358 -10.28 -0.59 3.79
N ASN A 359 -11.27 0.26 4.07
CA ASN A 359 -12.36 0.52 3.11
C ASN A 359 -12.63 1.99 2.83
N ARG A 360 -11.69 2.84 3.22
CA ARG A 360 -11.87 4.28 3.06
C ARG A 360 -11.96 4.68 1.59
N TRP A 361 -11.19 4.04 0.72
CA TRP A 361 -10.96 4.53 -0.64
C TRP A 361 -11.87 3.83 -1.66
N GLN A 362 -12.27 4.61 -2.67
CA GLN A 362 -12.87 4.18 -3.93
C GLN A 362 -11.89 4.53 -5.04
N PRO A 363 -11.12 3.55 -5.52
CA PRO A 363 -10.21 3.78 -6.63
C PRO A 363 -10.97 4.03 -7.92
N PHE A 364 -10.43 4.95 -8.71
CA PHE A 364 -10.92 5.26 -10.04
C PHE A 364 -9.76 5.66 -10.95
N GLY A 365 -10.05 6.19 -12.13
CA GLY A 365 -9.05 6.58 -13.10
C GLY A 365 -8.54 5.40 -13.92
N MET A 366 -7.44 5.63 -14.65
CA MET A 366 -7.00 4.69 -15.68
C MET A 366 -6.52 3.36 -15.11
N TYR A 367 -5.81 3.38 -13.97
CA TYR A 367 -5.28 2.14 -13.39
C TYR A 367 -6.40 1.21 -12.92
N ALA A 368 -7.40 1.76 -12.22
CA ALA A 368 -8.56 0.99 -11.76
C ALA A 368 -9.42 0.51 -12.92
N ALA A 369 -9.62 1.36 -13.96
CA ALA A 369 -10.35 0.97 -15.17
C ALA A 369 -9.65 -0.17 -15.93
N ASP A 370 -8.33 -0.10 -16.12
CA ASP A 370 -7.54 -1.15 -16.79
C ASP A 370 -7.47 -2.44 -15.97
N SER A 371 -7.45 -2.32 -14.65
CA SER A 371 -7.50 -3.49 -13.75
C SER A 371 -8.86 -4.19 -13.85
N ALA A 372 -9.95 -3.41 -13.81
CA ALA A 372 -11.31 -3.94 -13.97
C ALA A 372 -11.53 -4.59 -15.34
N SER A 373 -10.99 -4.01 -16.42
CA SER A 373 -11.11 -4.59 -17.76
C SER A 373 -10.38 -5.92 -17.89
N ARG A 374 -9.26 -6.10 -17.16
CA ARG A 374 -8.51 -7.36 -17.07
C ARG A 374 -9.08 -8.37 -16.08
N GLY A 375 -10.14 -8.02 -15.34
CA GLY A 375 -10.72 -8.90 -14.33
C GLY A 375 -9.85 -9.09 -13.09
N VAL A 376 -8.93 -8.15 -12.82
CA VAL A 376 -8.07 -8.17 -11.63
C VAL A 376 -8.54 -7.12 -10.60
N PRO A 377 -8.58 -7.44 -9.30
CA PRO A 377 -9.12 -6.57 -8.27
C PRO A 377 -8.13 -5.46 -7.92
N PHE A 378 -8.64 -4.44 -7.24
CA PHE A 378 -7.89 -3.30 -6.71
C PHE A 378 -8.55 -2.80 -5.43
N ALA A 379 -7.75 -2.34 -4.46
CA ALA A 379 -8.21 -1.78 -3.19
C ALA A 379 -7.90 -0.28 -3.08
N GLY A 380 -6.76 0.12 -3.65
CA GLY A 380 -6.31 1.49 -3.80
C GLY A 380 -5.93 1.74 -5.26
N ALA A 381 -4.82 2.44 -5.45
CA ALA A 381 -4.07 2.46 -6.70
C ALA A 381 -2.74 1.72 -6.48
N GLN A 382 -1.73 1.89 -7.34
CA GLN A 382 -0.40 1.34 -7.12
C GLN A 382 0.13 1.56 -5.67
N SER A 383 0.65 0.49 -5.08
CA SER A 383 0.93 0.42 -3.64
C SER A 383 2.15 1.25 -3.25
N GLY A 384 1.90 2.40 -2.61
CA GLY A 384 2.95 3.22 -2.02
C GLY A 384 3.65 2.51 -0.86
N GLY A 385 2.91 1.71 -0.09
CA GLY A 385 3.48 0.91 0.99
C GLY A 385 4.46 -0.14 0.49
N THR A 386 4.21 -0.74 -0.69
CA THR A 386 5.17 -1.65 -1.33
C THR A 386 6.45 -0.93 -1.69
N CYS A 387 6.35 0.28 -2.27
CA CYS A 387 7.52 1.11 -2.56
C CYS A 387 8.32 1.38 -1.27
N ASP A 388 7.65 1.77 -0.19
CA ASP A 388 8.31 2.08 1.07
C ASP A 388 9.03 0.85 1.67
N ILE A 389 8.41 -0.34 1.63
CA ILE A 389 9.05 -1.58 2.11
C ILE A 389 10.26 -1.97 1.23
N LEU A 390 10.17 -1.82 -0.10
CA LEU A 390 11.28 -2.09 -1.01
C LEU A 390 12.42 -1.08 -0.83
N LEU A 391 12.12 0.20 -0.56
CA LEU A 391 13.11 1.21 -0.20
C LEU A 391 13.81 0.83 1.10
N ALA A 392 13.05 0.53 2.15
CA ALA A 392 13.59 0.06 3.42
C ALA A 392 14.54 -1.13 3.21
N SER A 393 14.09 -2.12 2.44
CA SER A 393 14.87 -3.33 2.16
C SER A 393 16.12 -3.06 1.35
N THR A 394 16.10 -2.09 0.43
CA THR A 394 17.26 -1.66 -0.35
C THR A 394 18.31 -1.01 0.55
N LEU A 395 17.89 -0.05 1.37
CA LEU A 395 18.78 0.65 2.31
C LEU A 395 19.35 -0.31 3.35
N LEU A 396 18.51 -1.17 3.93
CA LEU A 396 18.94 -2.18 4.89
C LEU A 396 19.82 -3.27 4.25
N SER A 397 19.80 -3.43 2.93
CA SER A 397 20.72 -4.34 2.24
C SER A 397 22.10 -3.72 2.00
N GLY A 398 22.20 -2.38 2.06
CA GLY A 398 23.46 -1.68 1.81
C GLY A 398 23.92 -1.68 0.35
N LYS A 399 23.12 -2.26 -0.55
CA LYS A 399 23.40 -2.43 -1.97
C LYS A 399 22.10 -2.38 -2.76
N SER A 400 22.21 -2.12 -4.05
CA SER A 400 21.06 -2.12 -4.95
C SER A 400 20.39 -3.50 -4.93
N LEU A 401 19.06 -3.50 -4.88
CA LEU A 401 18.25 -4.69 -5.07
C LEU A 401 17.78 -4.84 -6.53
N TYR A 402 18.02 -3.84 -7.39
CA TYR A 402 17.69 -3.98 -8.81
C TYR A 402 18.53 -5.10 -9.45
N SER A 403 17.91 -5.86 -10.36
CA SER A 403 18.46 -7.11 -10.92
C SER A 403 18.63 -8.28 -9.92
N ASN A 404 18.23 -8.14 -8.65
CA ASN A 404 18.35 -9.22 -7.66
C ASN A 404 17.02 -9.96 -7.45
N GLU A 405 16.65 -10.79 -8.42
CA GLU A 405 15.38 -11.53 -8.40
C GLU A 405 15.20 -12.40 -7.13
N ASN A 406 16.27 -13.03 -6.65
CA ASN A 406 16.24 -13.94 -5.50
C ASN A 406 15.95 -13.24 -4.16
N ASP A 407 16.20 -11.93 -4.06
CA ASP A 407 15.78 -11.13 -2.91
C ASP A 407 14.44 -10.44 -3.19
N VAL A 408 14.30 -9.82 -4.36
CA VAL A 408 13.17 -8.92 -4.65
C VAL A 408 11.86 -9.69 -4.79
N ILE A 409 11.83 -10.80 -5.52
CA ILE A 409 10.58 -11.52 -5.76
C ILE A 409 10.04 -12.15 -4.47
N PRO A 410 10.82 -12.91 -3.68
CA PRO A 410 10.31 -13.43 -2.41
C PRO A 410 9.81 -12.34 -1.47
N LEU A 411 10.56 -11.23 -1.35
CA LEU A 411 10.13 -10.08 -0.57
C LEU A 411 8.78 -9.54 -1.08
N THR A 412 8.62 -9.39 -2.40
CA THR A 412 7.40 -8.86 -3.03
C THR A 412 6.19 -9.78 -2.81
N ILE A 413 6.35 -11.11 -2.88
CA ILE A 413 5.28 -12.08 -2.59
C ILE A 413 4.81 -11.92 -1.13
N GLY A 414 5.75 -11.79 -0.19
CA GLY A 414 5.43 -11.57 1.22
C GLY A 414 4.71 -10.24 1.45
N ILE A 415 5.15 -9.17 0.79
CA ILE A 415 4.47 -7.86 0.81
C ILE A 415 3.06 -7.98 0.25
N ALA A 416 2.86 -8.69 -0.87
CA ALA A 416 1.55 -8.86 -1.48
C ALA A 416 0.58 -9.57 -0.51
N ALA A 417 1.04 -10.62 0.15
CA ALA A 417 0.25 -11.32 1.17
C ALA A 417 -0.08 -10.43 2.38
N PHE A 418 0.85 -9.60 2.84
CA PHE A 418 0.63 -8.62 3.91
C PHE A 418 -0.39 -7.54 3.52
N MET A 419 -0.25 -6.97 2.32
CA MET A 419 -1.14 -5.92 1.84
C MET A 419 -2.55 -6.45 1.62
N ASN A 420 -2.67 -7.67 1.07
CA ASN A 420 -3.95 -8.32 0.87
C ASN A 420 -4.59 -8.70 2.21
N TYR A 421 -3.82 -9.18 3.19
CA TYR A 421 -4.31 -9.47 4.56
C TYR A 421 -4.99 -8.25 5.19
N GLY A 422 -4.34 -7.08 5.13
CA GLY A 422 -4.92 -5.83 5.62
C GLY A 422 -5.98 -5.22 4.71
N GLY A 423 -6.32 -5.86 3.58
CA GLY A 423 -7.17 -5.31 2.53
C GLY A 423 -6.72 -3.93 2.02
N TYR A 424 -5.42 -3.61 2.14
CA TYR A 424 -4.85 -2.33 1.75
C TYR A 424 -4.59 -2.26 0.24
N HIS A 425 -4.13 -3.37 -0.34
CA HIS A 425 -3.83 -3.51 -1.76
C HIS A 425 -3.93 -4.98 -2.21
N THR A 426 -4.22 -5.19 -3.49
CA THR A 426 -4.25 -6.50 -4.16
C THR A 426 -2.89 -6.91 -4.70
N PHE A 427 -2.78 -8.15 -5.18
CA PHE A 427 -1.56 -8.62 -5.83
C PHE A 427 -1.27 -7.82 -7.12
N ASN A 428 -2.32 -7.36 -7.81
CA ASN A 428 -2.20 -6.50 -9.00
C ASN A 428 -1.50 -5.16 -8.69
N GLU A 429 -1.66 -4.64 -7.49
CA GLU A 429 -1.08 -3.37 -7.03
C GLU A 429 0.34 -3.52 -6.47
N VAL A 430 0.80 -4.76 -6.24
CA VAL A 430 2.06 -5.06 -5.53
C VAL A 430 3.07 -5.79 -6.42
N ILE A 431 2.68 -6.93 -7.00
CA ILE A 431 3.58 -7.83 -7.73
C ILE A 431 4.32 -7.12 -8.89
N PRO A 432 3.65 -6.31 -9.73
CA PRO A 432 4.33 -5.64 -10.85
C PRO A 432 5.46 -4.67 -10.42
N ILE A 433 5.37 -4.09 -9.21
CA ILE A 433 6.41 -3.19 -8.69
C ILE A 433 7.70 -3.97 -8.43
N GLY A 434 7.59 -5.12 -7.75
CA GLY A 434 8.72 -5.99 -7.47
C GLY A 434 9.32 -6.62 -8.73
N GLU A 435 8.49 -7.01 -9.69
CA GLU A 435 8.97 -7.54 -10.96
C GLU A 435 9.72 -6.50 -11.80
N ALA A 436 9.29 -5.24 -11.80
CA ALA A 436 10.02 -4.17 -12.47
C ALA A 436 11.40 -4.01 -11.83
N MET A 437 11.45 -3.97 -10.50
CA MET A 437 12.70 -3.87 -9.75
C MET A 437 13.64 -5.06 -9.98
N SER A 438 13.12 -6.30 -9.93
CA SER A 438 13.92 -7.51 -10.15
C SER A 438 14.51 -7.61 -11.56
N LYS A 439 13.86 -6.97 -12.54
CA LYS A 439 14.31 -6.89 -13.94
C LYS A 439 15.11 -5.62 -14.24
N ASN A 440 15.37 -4.78 -13.24
CA ASN A 440 16.03 -3.49 -13.39
C ASN A 440 15.34 -2.57 -14.42
N LYS A 441 14.01 -2.53 -14.35
CA LYS A 441 13.17 -1.67 -15.18
C LYS A 441 12.46 -0.64 -14.33
N PRO A 442 12.23 0.58 -14.85
CA PRO A 442 11.31 1.50 -14.21
C PRO A 442 9.92 0.89 -14.09
N PHE A 443 9.30 1.02 -12.92
CA PHE A 443 7.89 0.71 -12.74
C PHE A 443 7.03 1.83 -13.33
N VAL A 444 6.03 1.45 -14.10
CA VAL A 444 5.07 2.39 -14.71
C VAL A 444 3.66 1.87 -14.42
N PRO A 445 2.82 2.62 -13.66
CA PRO A 445 1.52 2.12 -13.19
C PRO A 445 0.56 1.67 -14.31
N SER A 446 0.47 2.44 -15.39
CA SER A 446 -0.54 2.24 -16.45
C SER A 446 0.03 1.68 -17.75
N ASN A 447 1.30 1.26 -17.79
CA ASN A 447 1.88 0.83 -19.07
C ASN A 447 1.81 -0.69 -19.24
N ARG A 448 1.06 -1.08 -20.26
CA ARG A 448 1.00 -2.43 -20.84
C ARG A 448 2.32 -2.76 -21.55
N THR A 449 3.43 -2.73 -20.82
CA THR A 449 4.73 -3.21 -21.30
C THR A 449 4.64 -4.71 -21.58
N GLU A 450 5.51 -5.22 -22.45
CA GLU A 450 5.55 -6.62 -22.89
C GLU A 450 5.56 -7.65 -21.74
N SER A 451 6.06 -7.27 -20.56
CA SER A 451 6.05 -8.09 -19.34
C SER A 451 4.68 -8.26 -18.66
N ASN A 452 3.68 -7.45 -19.01
CA ASN A 452 2.31 -7.51 -18.47
C ASN A 452 1.31 -8.19 -19.43
N ARG A 453 1.79 -8.78 -20.54
CA ARG A 453 0.94 -9.59 -21.45
C ARG A 453 0.51 -10.91 -20.83
N ALA A 454 1.35 -11.51 -20.00
CA ALA A 454 1.01 -12.73 -19.28
C ALA A 454 0.05 -12.42 -18.13
N ASP A 455 -0.95 -13.28 -17.96
CA ASP A 455 -1.91 -13.21 -16.87
C ASP A 455 -1.21 -13.05 -15.51
N LEU A 456 -1.75 -12.20 -14.65
CA LEU A 456 -1.15 -11.89 -13.35
C LEU A 456 -1.03 -13.15 -12.48
N TYR A 457 -2.07 -13.99 -12.47
CA TYR A 457 -2.14 -15.12 -11.56
C TYR A 457 -1.31 -16.30 -12.06
N GLU A 458 -1.13 -16.44 -13.37
CA GLU A 458 -0.09 -17.32 -13.93
C GLU A 458 1.33 -16.90 -13.50
N ARG A 459 1.62 -15.59 -13.50
CA ARG A 459 2.91 -15.10 -12.98
C ARG A 459 3.07 -15.36 -11.49
N VAL A 460 2.01 -15.18 -10.69
CA VAL A 460 2.00 -15.52 -9.26
C VAL A 460 2.28 -17.01 -9.05
N GLN A 461 1.71 -17.90 -9.86
CA GLN A 461 2.03 -19.34 -9.83
C GLN A 461 3.50 -19.61 -10.15
N GLY A 462 4.03 -18.97 -11.19
CA GLY A 462 5.44 -19.10 -11.57
C GLY A 462 6.38 -18.69 -10.43
N HIS A 463 6.07 -17.59 -9.75
CA HIS A 463 6.83 -17.12 -8.58
C HIS A 463 6.69 -18.06 -7.38
N ALA A 464 5.47 -18.53 -7.10
CA ALA A 464 5.21 -19.49 -6.03
C ALA A 464 6.03 -20.77 -6.22
N LYS A 465 6.02 -21.34 -7.44
CA LYS A 465 6.81 -22.52 -7.80
C LYS A 465 8.31 -22.34 -7.61
N LYS A 466 8.82 -21.14 -7.84
CA LYS A 466 10.25 -20.85 -7.73
C LYS A 466 10.69 -20.60 -6.28
N PHE A 467 9.85 -19.96 -5.46
CA PHE A 467 10.29 -19.38 -4.19
C PHE A 467 9.54 -19.86 -2.94
N LEU A 468 8.43 -20.60 -3.09
CA LEU A 468 7.66 -21.12 -1.96
C LEU A 468 7.87 -22.62 -1.78
N PRO A 469 7.65 -23.15 -0.56
CA PRO A 469 7.67 -24.59 -0.33
C PRO A 469 6.61 -25.31 -1.18
N PRO A 470 6.84 -26.57 -1.57
CA PRO A 470 5.91 -27.32 -2.41
C PRO A 470 4.47 -27.36 -1.86
N GLN A 471 4.26 -27.46 -0.55
CA GLN A 471 2.89 -27.47 0.01
C GLN A 471 2.18 -26.11 -0.17
N THR A 472 2.93 -25.01 -0.04
CA THR A 472 2.41 -23.66 -0.20
C THR A 472 2.07 -23.40 -1.66
N GLU A 473 2.96 -23.76 -2.58
CA GLU A 473 2.72 -23.68 -4.02
C GLU A 473 1.49 -24.50 -4.42
N GLN A 474 1.37 -25.76 -3.99
CA GLN A 474 0.21 -26.60 -4.27
C GLN A 474 -1.10 -25.98 -3.75
N GLY A 475 -1.06 -25.34 -2.58
CA GLY A 475 -2.20 -24.59 -2.04
C GLY A 475 -2.63 -23.46 -2.98
N ILE A 476 -1.68 -22.65 -3.43
CA ILE A 476 -1.91 -21.55 -4.37
C ILE A 476 -2.41 -22.08 -5.72
N THR A 477 -1.85 -23.18 -6.23
CA THR A 477 -2.30 -23.85 -7.47
C THR A 477 -3.76 -24.28 -7.38
N LYS A 478 -4.22 -24.84 -6.26
CA LYS A 478 -5.64 -25.22 -6.07
C LYS A 478 -6.58 -24.01 -6.15
N TYR A 479 -6.20 -22.90 -5.52
CA TYR A 479 -6.98 -21.66 -5.60
C TYR A 479 -6.99 -21.07 -7.02
N HIS A 480 -5.89 -21.20 -7.76
CA HIS A 480 -5.83 -20.76 -9.16
C HIS A 480 -6.72 -21.61 -10.06
N LEU A 481 -6.73 -22.93 -9.91
CA LEU A 481 -7.65 -23.79 -10.66
C LEU A 481 -9.12 -23.41 -10.39
N ALA A 482 -9.49 -23.19 -9.13
CA ALA A 482 -10.84 -22.71 -8.78
C ALA A 482 -11.17 -21.35 -9.44
N HIS A 483 -10.19 -20.46 -9.55
CA HIS A 483 -10.34 -19.18 -10.24
C HIS A 483 -10.54 -19.38 -11.75
N SER A 484 -9.66 -20.14 -12.39
CA SER A 484 -9.68 -20.44 -13.83
C SER A 484 -10.99 -21.10 -14.26
N ASP A 485 -11.52 -22.03 -13.46
CA ASP A 485 -12.80 -22.70 -13.72
C ASP A 485 -13.95 -21.69 -13.72
N ILE A 486 -13.99 -20.77 -12.76
CA ILE A 486 -15.01 -19.71 -12.71
C ILE A 486 -14.86 -18.75 -13.89
N VAL A 487 -13.63 -18.36 -14.26
CA VAL A 487 -13.40 -17.50 -15.44
C VAL A 487 -13.87 -18.19 -16.72
N ALA A 488 -13.55 -19.48 -16.90
CA ALA A 488 -14.00 -20.26 -18.04
C ALA A 488 -15.54 -20.35 -18.09
N GLU A 489 -16.17 -20.57 -16.93
CA GLU A 489 -17.63 -20.60 -16.82
C GLU A 489 -18.28 -19.26 -17.18
N VAL A 490 -17.74 -18.16 -16.66
CA VAL A 490 -18.24 -16.81 -16.97
C VAL A 490 -18.09 -16.51 -18.46
N LYS A 491 -16.97 -16.86 -19.09
CA LYS A 491 -16.77 -16.70 -20.54
C LYS A 491 -17.77 -17.53 -21.35
N ARG A 492 -18.12 -18.72 -20.88
CA ARG A 492 -19.14 -19.58 -21.51
C ARG A 492 -20.56 -18.98 -21.39
N GLN A 493 -20.89 -18.40 -20.23
CA GLN A 493 -22.19 -17.75 -19.98
C GLN A 493 -22.30 -16.38 -20.66
N HIS A 494 -21.18 -15.66 -20.80
CA HIS A 494 -21.11 -14.32 -21.34
C HIS A 494 -19.99 -14.22 -22.40
N PRO A 495 -20.23 -14.70 -23.65
CA PRO A 495 -19.20 -14.74 -24.70
C PRO A 495 -18.62 -13.37 -25.09
N SER A 496 -19.33 -12.27 -24.78
CA SER A 496 -18.87 -10.90 -25.00
C SER A 496 -17.85 -10.41 -23.97
N VAL A 497 -17.64 -11.15 -22.86
CA VAL A 497 -16.64 -10.80 -21.86
C VAL A 497 -15.25 -11.08 -22.39
N SER A 498 -14.52 -10.01 -22.71
CA SER A 498 -13.10 -10.06 -22.98
C SER A 498 -12.31 -9.63 -21.74
N LEU A 499 -11.27 -10.41 -21.42
CA LEU A 499 -10.19 -10.02 -20.50
C LEU A 499 -8.91 -9.70 -21.27
N GLU A 500 -8.94 -9.84 -22.60
CA GLU A 500 -7.81 -9.58 -23.47
C GLU A 500 -7.68 -8.10 -23.77
N LEU A 501 -6.44 -7.67 -23.91
CA LEU A 501 -6.06 -6.31 -24.24
C LEU A 501 -6.30 -6.08 -25.74
N THR A 502 -7.23 -5.19 -26.09
CA THR A 502 -7.43 -4.80 -27.50
C THR A 502 -6.45 -3.70 -27.91
N ASN A 503 -6.23 -3.53 -29.23
CA ASN A 503 -5.40 -2.43 -29.74
C ASN A 503 -6.02 -1.05 -29.49
N GLU A 504 -7.34 -0.96 -29.30
CA GLU A 504 -8.05 0.28 -28.98
C GLU A 504 -7.79 0.72 -27.54
N ASP A 505 -7.63 -0.24 -26.63
CA ASP A 505 -7.18 0.04 -25.26
C ASP A 505 -5.70 0.52 -25.19
N ILE A 506 -4.91 0.33 -26.25
CA ILE A 506 -3.51 0.83 -26.33
C ILE A 506 -3.50 2.33 -26.67
N LEU A 507 -4.48 2.81 -27.44
CA LEU A 507 -4.67 4.25 -27.73
C LEU A 507 -5.05 5.05 -26.48
N PHE A 508 -5.69 4.42 -25.49
CA PHE A 508 -6.00 4.96 -24.15
C PHE A 508 -4.77 5.56 -23.45
N ASN A 509 -3.57 5.04 -23.70
CA ASN A 509 -2.33 5.41 -23.02
C ASN A 509 -1.52 6.52 -23.70
N LYS A 510 -1.80 6.85 -24.98
CA LYS A 510 -1.13 7.98 -25.65
C LYS A 510 -1.67 9.35 -25.22
N VAL A 511 -2.84 9.38 -24.58
CA VAL A 511 -3.48 10.61 -24.08
C VAL A 511 -3.03 10.93 -22.63
N GLY A 512 -2.43 9.96 -21.94
CA GLY A 512 -1.94 10.08 -20.56
C GLY A 512 -0.41 10.04 -20.38
N SER A 513 0.35 9.99 -21.48
CA SER A 513 1.81 10.18 -21.53
C SER A 513 2.15 11.54 -22.12
#